data_AF-A0A1L9P192-F1
#
_entry.id   AF-A0A1L9P192-F1
#
_cell.length_a   1.000
_cell.length_b   1.000
_cell.length_c   1.000
_cell.angle_alpha   90.00
_cell.angle_beta   90.00
_cell.angle_gamma   90.00
#
_symmetry.space_group_name_H-M   'P 1'
#
loop_
_entity.id
_entity.type
_entity.pdbx_description
1 polymer ?
#
loop_
_entity_poly.entity_id
_entity_poly.type
_entity_poly.pdbx_seq_one_letter_code
_entity_poly.pdbx_strand_id
1 'polypeptide(L)'
;MSEDARFEDGREAPLNIGALDVEDLKVLSALVQDGVFPSLEMKFAAKERRFAILLNRFRWEDGDKRVPERVQSLLHVSEVKKVSSQGIDRTDKDMILSVLSVEFEETDAPSGFVTLTLAGDGAIRLDVEALDVSLKDVTRPYIAPSKKMPSHD
;
A
#
# COMPACT_ATOMS: atom_id res chain seq x y z
N MET A 1 -13.92 35.04 -2.90
CA MET A 1 -12.55 34.63 -3.27
C MET A 1 -12.14 33.62 -2.22
N SER A 2 -12.43 32.34 -2.45
CA SER A 2 -12.02 31.24 -1.57
C SER A 2 -10.52 31.02 -1.81
N GLU A 3 -9.71 31.43 -0.84
CA GLU A 3 -8.28 31.12 -0.82
C GLU A 3 -8.14 29.60 -0.72
N ASP A 4 -7.74 28.96 -1.81
CA ASP A 4 -7.37 27.54 -1.81
C ASP A 4 -6.16 27.37 -0.89
N ALA A 5 -6.33 26.59 0.17
CA ALA A 5 -5.28 26.29 1.13
C ALA A 5 -4.07 25.66 0.41
N ARG A 6 -2.86 26.18 0.65
CA ARG A 6 -1.64 25.69 -0.01
C ARG A 6 -1.20 24.35 0.57
N PHE A 7 -0.45 23.57 -0.21
CA PHE A 7 0.11 22.27 0.20
C PHE A 7 0.97 22.34 1.48
N GLU A 8 1.50 23.52 1.79
CA GLU A 8 2.38 23.79 2.95
C GLU A 8 1.62 24.08 4.25
N ASP A 9 0.29 24.27 4.21
CA ASP A 9 -0.51 24.66 5.38
C ASP A 9 -0.95 23.44 6.25
N GLY A 10 -0.67 22.21 5.80
CA GLY A 10 -0.84 20.99 6.60
C GLY A 10 0.45 20.67 7.35
N ARG A 11 0.41 20.61 8.68
CA ARG A 11 1.58 20.37 9.55
C ARG A 11 2.23 18.97 9.41
N GLU A 12 1.85 18.17 8.42
CA GLU A 12 2.37 16.83 8.16
C GLU A 12 2.67 16.69 6.66
N ALA A 13 3.96 16.50 6.34
CA ALA A 13 4.41 16.32 4.97
C ALA A 13 3.95 14.95 4.43
N PRO A 14 3.54 14.85 3.16
CA PRO A 14 3.14 13.59 2.55
C PRO A 14 4.30 12.59 2.56
N LEU A 15 4.00 11.34 2.89
CA LEU A 15 5.00 10.29 2.87
C LEU A 15 5.41 9.97 1.42
N ASN A 16 6.72 9.83 1.19
CA ASN A 16 7.28 9.40 -0.09
C ASN A 16 8.58 8.64 0.18
N ILE A 17 8.47 7.32 0.37
CA ILE A 17 9.59 6.45 0.74
C ILE A 17 9.74 5.31 -0.27
N GLY A 18 10.91 4.69 -0.26
CA GLY A 18 11.19 3.47 -1.01
C GLY A 18 11.83 2.41 -0.12
N ALA A 19 11.76 1.17 -0.58
CA ALA A 19 12.42 0.01 0.01
C ALA A 19 13.17 -0.75 -1.09
N LEU A 20 14.48 -0.84 -0.93
CA LEU A 20 15.39 -1.60 -1.81
C LEU A 20 15.98 -2.83 -1.13
N ASP A 21 15.74 -2.98 0.18
CA ASP A 21 16.09 -4.15 0.97
C ASP A 21 14.94 -4.58 1.90
N VAL A 22 15.13 -5.72 2.56
CA VAL A 22 14.12 -6.35 3.41
C VAL A 22 13.84 -5.53 4.68
N GLU A 23 14.81 -4.80 5.21
CA GLU A 23 14.61 -4.00 6.44
C GLU A 23 13.76 -2.77 6.13
N ASP A 24 14.03 -2.08 5.02
CA ASP A 24 13.18 -0.98 4.55
C ASP A 24 11.76 -1.48 4.22
N LEU A 25 11.66 -2.67 3.64
CA LEU A 25 10.36 -3.27 3.30
C LEU A 25 9.52 -3.54 4.55
N LYS A 26 10.14 -3.93 5.68
CA LYS A 26 9.40 -4.10 6.96
C LYS A 26 8.77 -2.80 7.42
N VAL A 27 9.48 -1.68 7.31
CA VAL A 27 8.95 -0.35 7.65
C VAL A 27 7.80 0.01 6.72
N LEU A 28 7.97 -0.21 5.41
CA LEU A 28 6.92 0.05 4.43
C LEU A 28 5.69 -0.84 4.67
N SER A 29 5.89 -2.13 4.99
CA SER A 29 4.82 -3.08 5.34
C SER A 29 3.99 -2.57 6.51
N ALA A 30 4.64 -2.10 7.58
CA ALA A 30 3.94 -1.53 8.73
C ALA A 30 3.13 -0.27 8.37
N LEU A 31 3.63 0.57 7.45
CA LEU A 31 2.94 1.79 7.00
C LEU A 31 1.73 1.51 6.10
N VAL A 32 1.74 0.40 5.35
CA VAL A 32 0.61 0.01 4.48
C VAL A 32 -0.37 -0.96 5.14
N GLN A 33 -0.03 -1.53 6.30
CA GLN A 33 -0.92 -2.39 7.08
C GLN A 33 -2.24 -1.68 7.38
N ASP A 34 -3.35 -2.43 7.29
CA ASP A 34 -4.73 -1.92 7.36
C ASP A 34 -5.11 -0.95 6.24
N GLY A 35 -4.27 -0.87 5.20
CA GLY A 35 -4.57 -0.21 3.95
C GLY A 35 -5.68 -0.94 3.20
N VAL A 36 -6.74 -0.20 2.87
CA VAL A 36 -7.91 -0.75 2.18
C VAL A 36 -8.02 -0.23 0.76
N PHE A 37 -8.40 -1.11 -0.17
CA PHE A 37 -8.57 -0.75 -1.57
C PHE A 37 -9.62 -1.68 -2.24
N PRO A 38 -10.44 -1.16 -3.16
CA PRO A 38 -11.25 -1.98 -4.06
C PRO A 38 -10.38 -2.85 -4.97
N SER A 39 -10.87 -4.03 -5.36
CA SER A 39 -10.17 -4.93 -6.29
C SER A 39 -9.78 -4.28 -7.63
N LEU A 40 -10.51 -3.24 -8.04
CA LEU A 40 -10.25 -2.45 -9.26
C LEU A 40 -9.08 -1.48 -9.17
N GLU A 41 -8.61 -1.13 -7.98
CA GLU A 41 -7.54 -0.14 -7.79
C GLU A 41 -6.13 -0.71 -7.98
N MET A 42 -6.03 -1.91 -8.57
CA MET A 42 -4.79 -2.56 -8.93
C MET A 42 -4.52 -2.46 -10.43
N LYS A 43 -3.28 -2.12 -10.79
CA LYS A 43 -2.85 -2.09 -12.19
C LYS A 43 -1.49 -2.74 -12.36
N PHE A 44 -1.42 -3.68 -13.29
CA PHE A 44 -0.15 -4.21 -13.79
C PHE A 44 0.11 -3.70 -15.21
N ALA A 45 1.14 -2.88 -15.36
CA ALA A 45 1.61 -2.35 -16.63
C ALA A 45 2.80 -3.20 -17.10
N ALA A 46 2.51 -4.29 -17.81
CA ALA A 46 3.48 -5.34 -18.11
C ALA A 46 4.65 -4.88 -18.99
N LYS A 47 4.41 -3.93 -19.91
CA LYS A 47 5.47 -3.39 -20.78
C LYS A 47 6.48 -2.56 -20.00
N GLU A 48 5.99 -1.85 -18.99
CA GLU A 48 6.76 -1.00 -18.09
C GLU A 48 7.29 -1.77 -16.88
N ARG A 49 6.86 -3.03 -16.70
CA ARG A 49 7.18 -3.91 -15.57
C ARG A 49 6.85 -3.28 -14.21
N ARG A 50 5.68 -2.63 -14.14
CA ARG A 50 5.22 -1.90 -12.96
C ARG A 50 3.89 -2.42 -12.47
N PHE A 51 3.82 -2.67 -11.18
CA PHE A 51 2.58 -2.94 -10.48
C PHE A 51 2.26 -1.79 -9.53
N ALA A 52 1.01 -1.38 -9.47
CA ALA A 52 0.58 -0.31 -8.57
C ALA A 52 -0.78 -0.62 -7.94
N ILE A 53 -0.94 -0.19 -6.70
CA ILE A 53 -2.21 -0.18 -5.97
C ILE A 53 -2.46 1.24 -5.45
N LEU A 54 -3.66 1.77 -5.71
CA LEU A 54 -4.16 2.94 -5.00
C LEU A 54 -4.93 2.49 -3.76
N LEU A 55 -4.39 2.78 -2.57
CA LEU A 55 -4.95 2.31 -1.31
C LEU A 55 -5.19 3.46 -0.33
N ASN A 56 -6.07 3.24 0.65
CA ASN A 56 -6.29 4.15 1.76
C ASN A 56 -5.62 3.56 3.00
N ARG A 57 -4.37 3.95 3.27
CA ARG A 57 -3.64 3.47 4.46
C ARG A 57 -4.12 4.14 5.72
N PHE A 58 -4.07 3.40 6.82
CA PHE A 58 -4.22 3.99 8.15
C PHE A 58 -2.91 4.71 8.51
N ARG A 59 -3.00 5.89 9.12
CA ARG A 59 -1.81 6.65 9.53
C ARG A 59 -1.36 6.22 10.92
N TRP A 60 -0.52 5.20 10.97
CA TRP A 60 0.10 4.69 12.20
C TRP A 60 1.20 5.62 12.72
N GLU A 61 1.83 6.40 11.84
CA GLU A 61 3.00 7.24 12.15
C GLU A 61 2.73 8.39 13.13
N ASP A 62 1.48 8.82 13.26
CA ASP A 62 1.11 9.96 14.09
C ASP A 62 0.79 9.61 15.55
N GLY A 63 1.06 8.37 15.98
CA GLY A 63 0.95 7.93 17.37
C GLY A 63 -0.43 8.17 18.00
N ASP A 64 -0.44 8.55 19.29
CA ASP A 64 -1.59 8.66 20.20
C ASP A 64 -2.59 9.79 19.85
N LYS A 65 -2.72 10.18 18.58
CA LYS A 65 -3.78 11.10 18.14
C LYS A 65 -5.14 10.48 18.47
N ARG A 66 -5.96 11.26 19.18
CA ARG A 66 -7.34 10.89 19.57
C ARG A 66 -8.27 10.61 18.38
N VAL A 67 -7.88 10.99 17.16
CA VAL A 67 -8.72 10.87 15.96
C VAL A 67 -7.98 10.00 14.94
N PRO A 68 -8.53 8.83 14.57
CA PRO A 68 -7.94 7.98 13.55
C PRO A 68 -8.03 8.66 12.18
N GLU A 69 -6.93 8.62 11.44
CA GLU A 69 -6.81 9.21 10.11
C GLU A 69 -6.44 8.16 9.06
N ARG A 70 -6.87 8.42 7.84
CA ARG A 70 -6.43 7.71 6.64
C ARG A 70 -5.87 8.69 5.63
N VAL A 71 -5.02 8.19 4.75
CA VAL A 71 -4.52 8.95 3.60
C VAL A 71 -4.54 8.03 2.39
N GLN A 72 -4.87 8.59 1.23
CA GLN A 72 -4.78 7.84 -0.01
C GLN A 72 -3.32 7.85 -0.47
N SER A 73 -2.81 6.66 -0.77
CA SER A 73 -1.41 6.42 -1.11
C SER A 73 -1.31 5.49 -2.30
N LEU A 74 -0.28 5.71 -3.11
CA LEU A 74 0.13 4.84 -4.19
C LEU A 74 1.23 3.91 -3.68
N LEU A 75 0.94 2.61 -3.63
CA LEU A 75 1.94 1.57 -3.44
C LEU A 75 2.38 1.09 -4.82
N HIS A 76 3.67 1.16 -5.11
CA HIS A 76 4.25 0.84 -6.41
C HIS A 76 5.38 -0.16 -6.26
N VAL A 77 5.43 -1.14 -7.17
CA VAL A 77 6.51 -2.14 -7.27
C VAL A 77 7.06 -2.14 -8.68
N SER A 78 8.38 -1.94 -8.81
CA SER A 78 9.10 -1.96 -10.08
C SER A 78 9.60 -3.37 -10.42
N GLU A 79 10.12 -3.54 -11.64
CA GLU A 79 10.73 -4.77 -12.13
C GLU A 79 9.85 -6.02 -12.04
N VAL A 80 8.53 -5.85 -12.04
CA VAL A 80 7.54 -6.93 -11.96
C VAL A 80 7.45 -7.65 -13.31
N LYS A 81 7.82 -8.93 -13.33
CA LYS A 81 7.69 -9.83 -14.48
C LYS A 81 6.30 -10.44 -14.57
N LYS A 82 5.71 -10.79 -13.42
CA LYS A 82 4.43 -11.50 -13.36
C LYS A 82 3.67 -11.16 -12.09
N VAL A 83 2.34 -11.16 -12.20
CA VAL A 83 1.41 -11.02 -11.08
C VAL A 83 0.55 -12.28 -10.99
N SER A 84 0.39 -12.81 -9.79
CA SER A 84 -0.55 -13.88 -9.44
C SER A 84 -1.35 -13.49 -8.22
N SER A 85 -2.62 -13.86 -8.17
CA SER A 85 -3.49 -13.61 -7.01
C SER A 85 -4.26 -14.86 -6.60
N GLN A 86 -4.56 -14.96 -5.31
CA GLN A 86 -5.37 -16.00 -4.68
C GLN A 86 -6.39 -15.35 -3.76
N GLY A 87 -7.57 -15.95 -3.61
CA GLY A 87 -8.60 -15.46 -2.69
C GLY A 87 -9.23 -14.12 -3.08
N ILE A 88 -9.00 -13.64 -4.31
CA ILE A 88 -9.57 -12.39 -4.83
C ILE A 88 -10.52 -12.74 -5.97
N ASP A 89 -11.81 -12.49 -5.78
CA ASP A 89 -12.77 -12.53 -6.87
C ASP A 89 -12.59 -11.29 -7.75
N ARG A 90 -12.08 -11.50 -8.97
CA ARG A 90 -11.84 -10.42 -9.93
C ARG A 90 -13.11 -9.95 -10.65
N THR A 91 -14.22 -10.69 -10.48
CA THR A 91 -15.53 -10.33 -11.04
C THR A 91 -16.31 -9.42 -10.10
N ASP A 92 -16.04 -9.52 -8.79
CA ASP A 92 -16.55 -8.60 -7.78
C ASP A 92 -15.70 -7.33 -7.70
N LYS A 93 -16.20 -6.29 -8.37
CA LYS A 93 -15.56 -4.98 -8.46
C LYS A 93 -15.68 -4.15 -7.18
N ASP A 94 -16.62 -4.52 -6.32
CA ASP A 94 -16.91 -3.82 -5.07
C ASP A 94 -16.23 -4.50 -3.87
N MET A 95 -15.58 -5.65 -4.09
CA MET A 95 -14.77 -6.34 -3.08
C MET A 95 -13.68 -5.40 -2.55
N ILE A 96 -13.79 -5.06 -1.26
CA ILE A 96 -12.78 -4.30 -0.54
C ILE A 96 -11.75 -5.26 0.04
N LEU A 97 -10.50 -5.06 -0.35
CA LEU A 97 -9.34 -5.80 0.13
C LEU A 97 -8.65 -4.98 1.23
N SER A 98 -8.06 -5.66 2.22
CA SER A 98 -7.27 -5.04 3.29
C SER A 98 -5.89 -5.68 3.35
N VAL A 99 -4.83 -4.87 3.36
CA VAL A 99 -3.45 -5.34 3.48
C VAL A 99 -3.15 -5.73 4.93
N LEU A 100 -2.58 -6.92 5.10
CA LEU A 100 -2.06 -7.43 6.38
C LEU A 100 -0.54 -7.31 6.45
N SER A 101 0.17 -7.70 5.40
CA SER A 101 1.64 -7.57 5.31
C SER A 101 2.11 -7.45 3.87
N VAL A 102 3.34 -6.94 3.72
CA VAL A 102 4.11 -6.98 2.48
C VAL A 102 5.48 -7.59 2.78
N GLU A 103 5.78 -8.70 2.13
CA GLU A 103 6.98 -9.51 2.40
C GLU A 103 7.76 -9.78 1.12
N PHE A 104 9.08 -9.93 1.24
CA PHE A 104 9.95 -10.32 0.14
C PHE A 104 10.62 -11.66 0.44
N GLU A 105 10.45 -12.61 -0.47
CA GLU A 105 11.11 -13.92 -0.47
C GLU A 105 12.14 -13.93 -1.60
N GLU A 106 13.43 -13.92 -1.25
CA GLU A 106 14.52 -14.01 -2.22
C GLU A 106 14.52 -15.37 -2.93
N THR A 107 14.85 -15.37 -4.22
CA THR A 107 15.01 -16.58 -5.04
C THR A 107 16.45 -16.69 -5.54
N ASP A 108 16.70 -16.46 -6.83
CA ASP A 108 18.05 -16.28 -7.39
C ASP A 108 18.41 -14.80 -7.32
N ALA A 109 19.19 -14.42 -6.30
CA ALA A 109 19.48 -13.03 -5.98
C ALA A 109 19.97 -12.24 -7.22
N PRO A 110 19.42 -11.03 -7.49
CA PRO A 110 18.53 -10.24 -6.62
C PRO A 110 17.03 -10.51 -6.83
N SER A 111 16.64 -11.52 -7.61
CA SER A 111 15.24 -11.81 -7.91
C SER A 111 14.49 -12.40 -6.72
N GLY A 112 13.18 -12.20 -6.68
CA GLY A 112 12.35 -12.78 -5.63
C GLY A 112 10.87 -12.53 -5.83
N PHE A 113 10.11 -12.83 -4.78
CA PHE A 113 8.67 -12.63 -4.73
C PHE A 113 8.31 -11.56 -3.71
N VAL A 114 7.68 -10.48 -4.15
CA VAL A 114 6.97 -9.56 -3.25
C VAL A 114 5.55 -10.10 -3.08
N THR A 115 5.18 -10.46 -1.86
CA THR A 115 3.84 -10.97 -1.54
C THR A 115 3.11 -9.97 -0.64
N LEU A 116 1.94 -9.52 -1.09
CA LEU A 116 0.97 -8.80 -0.27
C LEU A 116 -0.03 -9.81 0.27
N THR A 117 -0.05 -9.97 1.59
CA THR A 117 -1.05 -10.78 2.29
C THR A 117 -2.26 -9.91 2.57
N LEU A 118 -3.46 -10.40 2.27
CA LEU A 118 -4.71 -9.68 2.43
C LEU A 118 -5.62 -10.38 3.44
N ALA A 119 -6.48 -9.60 4.10
CA ALA A 119 -7.51 -10.16 4.96
C ALA A 119 -8.47 -11.05 4.17
N GLY A 120 -8.97 -12.12 4.79
CA GLY A 120 -9.89 -13.07 4.15
C GLY A 120 -9.21 -14.05 3.19
N ASP A 121 -8.03 -14.57 3.57
CA ASP A 121 -7.25 -15.57 2.80
C ASP A 121 -6.82 -15.12 1.39
N GLY A 122 -6.80 -13.80 1.15
CA GLY A 122 -6.37 -13.21 -0.10
C GLY A 122 -4.85 -13.01 -0.15
N ALA A 123 -4.26 -13.14 -1.32
CA ALA A 123 -2.86 -12.79 -1.54
C ALA A 123 -2.60 -12.30 -2.96
N ILE A 124 -1.64 -11.38 -3.11
CA ILE A 124 -1.09 -10.94 -4.39
C ILE A 124 0.41 -11.20 -4.35
N ARG A 125 0.92 -12.01 -5.27
CA ARG A 125 2.34 -12.28 -5.42
C ARG A 125 2.85 -11.68 -6.72
N LEU A 126 3.95 -10.94 -6.61
CA LEU A 126 4.67 -10.27 -7.69
C LEU A 126 6.03 -10.95 -7.85
N ASP A 127 6.29 -11.51 -9.01
CA ASP A 127 7.63 -12.00 -9.39
C ASP A 127 8.45 -10.82 -9.89
N VAL A 128 9.52 -10.47 -9.17
CA VAL A 128 10.36 -9.30 -9.44
C VAL A 128 11.79 -9.70 -9.76
N GLU A 129 12.46 -8.94 -10.63
CA GLU A 129 13.91 -9.13 -10.87
C GLU A 129 14.78 -8.56 -9.77
N ALA A 130 14.29 -7.56 -9.04
CA ALA A 130 14.92 -6.96 -7.87
C ALA A 130 13.86 -6.32 -6.98
N LEU A 131 14.12 -6.23 -5.67
CA LEU A 131 13.26 -5.52 -4.75
C LEU A 131 13.36 -4.01 -4.99
N ASP A 132 12.25 -3.41 -5.44
CA ASP A 132 12.07 -1.96 -5.54
C ASP A 132 10.59 -1.64 -5.33
N VAL A 133 10.28 -1.22 -4.10
CA VAL A 133 8.93 -0.85 -3.67
C VAL A 133 8.92 0.60 -3.24
N SER A 134 7.89 1.36 -3.61
CA SER A 134 7.70 2.74 -3.11
C SER A 134 6.28 2.97 -2.63
N LEU A 135 6.16 3.84 -1.62
CA LEU A 135 4.90 4.29 -1.05
C LEU A 135 4.86 5.81 -1.10
N LYS A 136 3.82 6.36 -1.71
CA LYS A 136 3.64 7.81 -1.84
C LYS A 136 2.22 8.23 -1.47
N ASP A 137 2.08 9.15 -0.53
CA ASP A 137 0.81 9.80 -0.25
C ASP A 137 0.43 10.76 -1.39
N VAL A 138 -0.81 10.65 -1.86
CA VAL A 138 -1.31 11.40 -3.03
C VAL A 138 -2.47 12.35 -2.67
N THR A 139 -2.95 12.33 -1.43
CA THR A 139 -3.96 13.25 -0.90
C THR A 139 -3.52 13.87 0.42
N ARG A 140 -4.30 14.83 0.93
CA ARG A 140 -4.24 15.18 2.35
C ARG A 140 -4.86 14.05 3.19
N PRO A 141 -4.37 13.83 4.43
CA PRO A 141 -5.03 12.96 5.39
C PRO A 141 -6.48 13.40 5.67
N TYR A 142 -7.33 12.43 5.98
CA TYR A 142 -8.73 12.65 6.34
C TYR A 142 -9.12 11.77 7.53
N ILE A 143 -10.12 12.20 8.30
CA ILE A 143 -10.65 11.43 9.42
C ILE A 143 -11.20 10.10 8.90
N ALA A 144 -10.75 8.99 9.49
CA ALA A 144 -11.22 7.67 9.14
C ALA A 144 -12.75 7.59 9.28
N PRO A 145 -13.50 7.14 8.26
CA PRO A 145 -14.97 7.11 8.31
C PRO A 145 -15.54 6.31 9.49
N SER A 146 -14.84 5.24 9.89
CA SER A 146 -15.21 4.41 11.04
C SER A 146 -15.04 5.10 12.38
N LYS A 147 -14.20 6.15 12.46
CA LYS A 147 -13.71 6.79 13.69
C LYS A 147 -13.10 5.81 14.70
N LYS A 148 -12.66 4.64 14.24
CA LYS A 148 -12.06 3.57 15.05
C LYS A 148 -10.69 3.23 14.50
N MET A 149 -9.77 2.94 15.40
CA MET A 149 -8.48 2.32 15.07
C MET A 149 -8.70 0.85 14.72
N PRO A 150 -7.96 0.28 13.76
CA PRO A 150 -7.88 -1.16 13.58
C PRO A 150 -7.40 -1.84 14.87
N SER A 151 -7.93 -3.02 15.17
CA SER A 151 -7.48 -3.87 16.28
C SER A 151 -6.80 -5.11 15.73
N HIS A 152 -5.63 -5.45 16.27
CA HIS A 152 -4.90 -6.68 15.96
C HIS A 152 -4.86 -7.50 17.25
N ASP A 153 -5.41 -8.71 17.23
CA ASP A 153 -5.29 -9.71 18.32
C ASP A 153 -4.25 -10.77 17.93
#